data_AF-A0A4P9YHA9-F1
#
_entry.id   AF-A0A4P9YHA9-F1
#
_cell.length_a   1.000
_cell.length_b   1.000
_cell.length_c   1.000
_cell.angle_alpha   90.00
_cell.angle_beta   90.00
_cell.angle_gamma   90.00
#
_symmetry.space_group_name_H-M   'P 1'
#
loop_
_entity.id
_entity.type
_entity.pdbx_description
1 polymer ?
#
loop_
_entity_poly.entity_id
_entity_poly.type
_entity_poly.pdbx_seq_one_letter_code
_entity_poly.pdbx_strand_id
1 'polypeptide(L)'
;MLETRIGRVGQTAIRIGEQLESLHKQRERAIHAERLVVFFQSICEGQLECVKEVLYSRDPKEKVKGAIIARQLMLATLEDECDKKFKESAQKLFRDYENNLIQQFDKATKENDMRQMKTLAEILFEYNGGTSCIQAYFNQKEFLNEAIKMTPKESIHFNDGQRQPIPIELNQTEKTDPRLEMLYREAKLALEEDLSIIQSIFPRPSMALEYFIQRIFEHPVKLFIIL
;
A
#
# COMPACT_ATOMS: atom_id res chain seq x y z
N MET A 1 34.45 -39.26 -24.92
CA MET A 1 33.26 -40.14 -24.76
C MET A 1 32.50 -39.88 -23.46
N LEU A 2 33.18 -39.62 -22.33
CA LEU A 2 32.54 -39.35 -21.04
C LEU A 2 31.86 -37.97 -21.00
N GLU A 3 32.52 -36.92 -21.50
CA GLU A 3 31.97 -35.55 -21.56
C GLU A 3 30.69 -35.47 -22.40
N THR A 4 30.61 -36.23 -23.49
CA THR A 4 29.42 -36.25 -24.37
C THR A 4 28.22 -36.92 -23.69
N ARG A 5 28.47 -37.91 -22.83
CA ARG A 5 27.43 -38.54 -21.99
C ARG A 5 27.02 -37.63 -20.84
N ILE A 6 27.97 -36.97 -20.18
CA ILE A 6 27.72 -35.99 -19.10
C ILE A 6 26.90 -34.81 -19.63
N GLY A 7 27.23 -34.29 -20.82
CA GLY A 7 26.47 -33.21 -21.46
C GLY A 7 25.02 -33.61 -21.79
N ARG A 8 24.80 -34.85 -22.27
CA ARG A 8 23.44 -35.37 -22.54
C ARG A 8 22.62 -35.58 -21.27
N VAL A 9 23.25 -36.08 -20.20
CA VAL A 9 22.58 -36.22 -18.89
C VAL A 9 22.27 -34.84 -18.32
N GLY A 10 23.18 -33.87 -18.44
CA GLY A 10 22.97 -32.47 -18.05
C GLY A 10 21.79 -31.81 -18.77
N GLN A 11 21.73 -31.92 -20.11
CA GLN A 11 20.59 -31.42 -20.89
C GLN A 11 19.27 -32.09 -20.51
N THR A 12 19.30 -33.41 -20.23
CA THR A 12 18.11 -34.14 -19.79
C THR A 12 17.65 -33.67 -18.41
N ALA A 13 18.59 -33.45 -17.48
CA ALA A 13 18.30 -32.94 -16.14
C ALA A 13 17.71 -31.53 -16.18
N ILE A 14 18.24 -30.64 -17.03
CA ILE A 14 17.70 -29.29 -17.24
C ILE A 14 16.26 -29.37 -17.74
N ARG A 15 15.99 -30.17 -18.78
CA ARG A 15 14.64 -30.32 -19.34
C ARG A 15 13.65 -30.88 -18.32
N ILE A 16 14.07 -31.86 -17.51
CA ILE A 16 13.23 -32.38 -16.42
C ILE A 16 12.95 -31.30 -15.39
N GLY A 17 13.95 -30.48 -15.04
CA GLY A 17 13.78 -29.33 -14.13
C GLY A 17 12.74 -28.34 -14.64
N GLU A 18 12.83 -27.94 -15.91
CA GLU A 18 11.87 -27.02 -16.54
C GLU A 18 10.45 -27.61 -16.57
N GLN A 19 10.32 -28.89 -16.92
CA GLN A 19 9.02 -29.57 -16.92
C GLN A 19 8.43 -29.67 -15.51
N LEU A 20 9.27 -29.97 -14.51
CA LEU A 20 8.85 -30.06 -13.11
C LEU A 20 8.41 -28.69 -12.58
N GLU A 21 9.13 -27.62 -12.92
CA GLU A 21 8.75 -26.25 -12.54
C GLU A 21 7.42 -25.84 -13.20
N SER A 22 7.23 -26.17 -14.48
CA SER A 22 5.97 -25.92 -15.19
C SER A 22 4.80 -26.67 -14.57
N LEU A 23 4.97 -27.97 -14.27
CA LEU A 23 3.98 -28.78 -13.59
C LEU A 23 3.67 -28.25 -12.18
N HIS A 24 4.68 -27.82 -11.43
CA HIS A 24 4.50 -27.22 -10.12
C HIS A 24 3.66 -25.94 -10.21
N LYS A 25 3.97 -25.04 -11.16
CA LYS A 25 3.17 -23.82 -11.41
C LYS A 25 1.73 -24.14 -11.83
N GLN A 26 1.50 -25.18 -12.63
CA GLN A 26 0.14 -25.63 -12.97
C GLN A 26 -0.60 -26.16 -11.74
N ARG A 27 0.05 -26.99 -10.92
CA ARG A 27 -0.51 -27.53 -9.70
C ARG A 27 -0.89 -26.43 -8.70
N GLU A 28 0.01 -25.47 -8.46
CA GLU A 28 -0.27 -24.34 -7.56
C GLU A 28 -1.46 -23.51 -8.05
N ARG A 29 -1.55 -23.25 -9.36
CA ARG A 29 -2.71 -22.56 -9.95
C ARG A 29 -4.02 -23.34 -9.76
N ALA A 30 -4.00 -24.66 -9.93
CA ALA A 30 -5.17 -25.50 -9.75
C ALA A 30 -5.65 -25.50 -8.29
N ILE A 31 -4.73 -25.68 -7.33
CA ILE A 31 -5.03 -25.62 -5.89
C ILE A 31 -5.61 -24.25 -5.51
N HIS A 32 -5.05 -23.18 -6.06
CA HIS A 32 -5.56 -21.83 -5.83
C HIS A 32 -6.98 -21.65 -6.38
N ALA A 33 -7.23 -22.09 -7.61
CA ALA A 33 -8.56 -22.00 -8.22
C ALA A 33 -9.62 -22.82 -7.47
N GLU A 34 -9.27 -24.04 -7.07
CA GLU A 34 -10.14 -24.90 -6.24
C GLU A 34 -10.54 -24.20 -4.95
N ARG A 35 -9.57 -23.62 -4.21
CA ARG A 35 -9.84 -22.87 -2.98
C ARG A 35 -10.75 -21.67 -3.20
N LEU A 36 -10.55 -20.91 -4.27
CA LEU A 36 -11.42 -19.77 -4.60
C LEU A 36 -12.85 -20.21 -4.84
N VAL A 37 -13.06 -21.29 -5.60
CA VAL A 37 -14.41 -21.81 -5.90
C VAL A 37 -15.10 -22.25 -4.61
N VAL A 38 -14.38 -22.96 -3.73
CA VAL A 38 -14.91 -23.38 -2.43
C VAL A 38 -15.30 -22.17 -1.59
N PHE A 39 -14.43 -21.17 -1.45
CA PHE A 39 -14.74 -19.97 -0.67
C PHE A 39 -15.87 -19.15 -1.30
N PHE A 40 -15.90 -19.02 -2.62
CA PHE A 40 -16.98 -18.34 -3.31
C PHE A 40 -18.32 -19.03 -3.02
N GLN A 41 -18.38 -20.36 -3.16
CA GLN A 41 -19.57 -21.14 -2.82
C GLN A 41 -19.97 -20.97 -1.35
N SER A 42 -19.03 -21.09 -0.41
CA SER A 42 -19.32 -20.93 1.01
C SER A 42 -19.85 -19.54 1.36
N ILE A 43 -19.31 -18.48 0.74
CA ILE A 43 -19.82 -17.11 0.92
C ILE A 43 -21.22 -16.98 0.30
N CYS A 44 -21.48 -17.55 -0.88
CA CYS A 44 -22.83 -17.59 -1.49
C CYS A 44 -23.86 -18.30 -0.61
N GLU A 45 -23.46 -19.33 0.12
CA GLU A 45 -24.30 -20.06 1.07
C GLU A 45 -24.39 -19.36 2.45
N GLY A 46 -23.72 -18.22 2.63
CA GLY A 46 -23.68 -17.46 3.90
C GLY A 46 -22.75 -18.07 4.97
N GLN A 47 -21.95 -19.07 4.62
CA GLN A 47 -21.01 -19.77 5.50
C GLN A 47 -19.64 -19.09 5.46
N LEU A 48 -19.49 -17.98 6.19
CA LEU A 48 -18.26 -17.19 6.20
C LEU A 48 -17.13 -17.79 7.06
N GLU A 49 -17.38 -18.83 7.86
CA GLU A 49 -16.38 -19.29 8.84
C GLU A 49 -15.15 -19.93 8.22
N CYS A 50 -15.30 -20.72 7.16
CA CYS A 50 -14.15 -21.27 6.45
C CYS A 50 -13.23 -20.17 5.88
N VAL A 51 -13.80 -19.05 5.45
CA VAL A 51 -13.05 -17.89 4.94
C VAL A 51 -12.34 -17.20 6.11
N LYS A 52 -13.06 -16.98 7.22
CA LYS A 52 -12.48 -16.37 8.43
C LYS A 52 -11.32 -17.19 9.00
N GLU A 53 -11.39 -18.51 8.99
CA GLU A 53 -10.31 -19.37 9.47
C GLU A 53 -8.98 -19.10 8.74
N VAL A 54 -9.05 -18.89 7.42
CA VAL A 54 -7.85 -18.57 6.63
C VAL A 54 -7.41 -17.12 6.85
N LEU A 55 -8.35 -16.16 6.86
CA LEU A 55 -8.03 -14.74 7.05
C LEU A 55 -7.41 -14.45 8.42
N TYR A 56 -7.95 -15.07 9.48
CA TYR A 56 -7.53 -14.86 10.87
C TYR A 56 -6.57 -15.95 11.38
N SER A 57 -5.96 -16.72 10.48
CA SER A 57 -4.96 -17.73 10.84
C SER A 57 -3.82 -17.14 11.66
N ARG A 58 -3.29 -17.92 12.61
CA ARG A 58 -2.10 -17.49 13.40
C ARG A 58 -0.81 -17.54 12.58
N ASP A 59 -0.77 -18.30 11.50
CA ASP A 59 0.39 -18.40 10.63
C ASP A 59 0.45 -17.20 9.66
N PRO A 60 1.53 -16.39 9.68
CA PRO A 60 1.72 -15.29 8.73
C PRO A 60 1.66 -15.73 7.26
N LYS A 61 2.15 -16.93 6.93
CA LYS A 61 2.13 -17.43 5.54
C LYS A 61 0.71 -17.72 5.07
N GLU A 62 -0.13 -18.27 5.94
CA GLU A 62 -1.53 -18.50 5.63
C GLU A 62 -2.32 -17.19 5.59
N LYS A 63 -1.98 -16.19 6.42
CA LYS A 63 -2.54 -14.83 6.34
C LYS A 63 -2.26 -14.18 4.99
N VAL A 64 -1.03 -14.29 4.47
CA VAL A 64 -0.68 -13.77 3.14
C VAL A 64 -1.51 -14.44 2.04
N LYS A 65 -1.63 -15.78 2.07
CA LYS A 65 -2.50 -16.50 1.12
C LYS A 65 -3.96 -16.07 1.25
N GLY A 66 -4.42 -15.89 2.48
CA GLY A 66 -5.76 -15.40 2.79
C GLY A 66 -6.02 -14.01 2.21
N ALA A 67 -5.06 -13.10 2.32
CA ALA A 67 -5.13 -11.76 1.74
C ALA A 67 -5.29 -11.78 0.21
N ILE A 68 -4.52 -12.63 -0.49
CA ILE A 68 -4.62 -12.81 -1.94
C ILE A 68 -6.01 -13.33 -2.33
N ILE A 69 -6.49 -14.34 -1.61
CA ILE A 69 -7.81 -14.92 -1.83
C ILE A 69 -8.91 -13.88 -1.58
N ALA A 70 -8.83 -13.12 -0.48
CA ALA A 70 -9.79 -12.07 -0.16
C ALA A 70 -9.86 -11.01 -1.26
N ARG A 71 -8.71 -10.57 -1.77
CA ARG A 71 -8.63 -9.62 -2.88
C ARG A 71 -9.33 -10.14 -4.13
N GLN A 72 -9.07 -11.39 -4.49
CA GLN A 72 -9.66 -12.00 -5.69
C GLN A 72 -11.17 -12.21 -5.53
N LEU A 73 -11.62 -12.65 -4.35
CA LEU A 73 -13.04 -12.76 -4.02
C LEU A 73 -13.72 -11.39 -4.05
N MET A 74 -13.08 -10.34 -3.52
CA MET A 74 -13.60 -8.98 -3.58
C MET A 74 -13.80 -8.51 -5.03
N LEU A 75 -12.86 -8.79 -5.92
CA LEU A 75 -13.01 -8.50 -7.36
C LEU A 75 -14.13 -9.32 -8.00
N ALA A 76 -14.22 -10.63 -7.71
CA ALA A 76 -15.27 -11.49 -8.22
C ALA A 76 -16.68 -11.06 -7.74
N THR A 77 -16.79 -10.53 -6.52
CA THR A 77 -18.08 -10.02 -5.99
C THR A 77 -18.60 -8.77 -6.70
N LEU A 78 -17.78 -8.11 -7.52
CA LEU A 78 -18.20 -6.99 -8.35
C LEU A 78 -18.97 -7.44 -9.61
N GLU A 79 -18.88 -8.71 -9.99
CA GLU A 79 -19.62 -9.26 -11.12
C GLU A 79 -21.14 -9.34 -10.82
N ASP A 80 -21.97 -9.16 -11.85
CA ASP A 80 -23.39 -8.85 -11.68
C ASP A 80 -24.28 -10.06 -11.32
N GLU A 81 -23.73 -11.26 -11.34
CA GLU A 81 -24.46 -12.53 -11.15
C GLU A 81 -24.76 -12.88 -9.68
N CYS A 82 -24.25 -12.11 -8.71
CA CYS A 82 -24.41 -12.46 -7.30
C CYS A 82 -25.52 -11.67 -6.57
N ASP A 83 -26.23 -12.34 -5.66
CA ASP A 83 -27.26 -11.74 -4.80
C ASP A 83 -26.72 -10.53 -4.02
N LYS A 84 -27.56 -9.50 -3.85
CA LYS A 84 -27.24 -8.29 -3.10
C LYS A 84 -26.83 -8.59 -1.65
N LYS A 85 -27.51 -9.54 -0.99
CA LYS A 85 -27.16 -9.96 0.38
C LYS A 85 -25.76 -10.59 0.46
N PHE A 86 -25.36 -11.29 -0.59
CA PHE A 86 -24.00 -11.83 -0.73
C PHE A 86 -22.98 -10.70 -0.84
N LYS A 87 -23.21 -9.73 -1.73
CA LYS A 87 -22.28 -8.60 -1.95
C LYS A 87 -22.07 -7.81 -0.66
N GLU A 88 -23.14 -7.53 0.07
CA GLU A 88 -23.10 -6.81 1.35
C GLU A 88 -22.33 -7.58 2.44
N SER A 89 -22.58 -8.90 2.56
CA SER A 89 -21.93 -9.75 3.58
C SER A 89 -20.43 -9.91 3.30
N ALA A 90 -20.05 -10.14 2.05
CA ALA A 90 -18.65 -10.25 1.64
C ALA A 90 -17.90 -8.92 1.83
N GLN A 91 -18.47 -7.80 1.38
CA GLN A 91 -17.87 -6.49 1.58
C GLN A 91 -17.70 -6.14 3.06
N LYS A 92 -18.66 -6.50 3.91
CA LYS A 92 -18.53 -6.30 5.35
C LYS A 92 -17.37 -7.11 5.92
N LEU A 93 -17.27 -8.40 5.57
CA LEU A 93 -16.17 -9.25 6.02
C LEU A 93 -14.80 -8.69 5.63
N PHE A 94 -14.64 -8.28 4.37
CA PHE A 94 -13.38 -7.76 3.85
C PHE A 94 -13.02 -6.40 4.47
N ARG A 95 -14.01 -5.51 4.68
CA ARG A 95 -13.80 -4.26 5.43
C ARG A 95 -13.38 -4.52 6.88
N ASP A 96 -14.05 -5.44 7.57
CA ASP A 96 -13.73 -5.78 8.96
C ASP A 96 -12.32 -6.39 9.07
N TYR A 97 -11.94 -7.24 8.11
CA TYR A 97 -10.60 -7.81 8.01
C TYR A 97 -9.52 -6.75 7.80
N GLU A 98 -9.71 -5.86 6.83
CA GLU A 98 -8.78 -4.77 6.56
C GLU A 98 -8.60 -3.86 7.78
N ASN A 99 -9.70 -3.44 8.39
CA ASN A 99 -9.67 -2.62 9.61
C ASN A 99 -8.91 -3.30 10.74
N ASN A 100 -9.08 -4.61 10.91
CA ASN A 100 -8.36 -5.38 11.90
C ASN A 100 -6.84 -5.40 11.65
N LEU A 101 -6.41 -5.53 10.38
CA LEU A 101 -5.00 -5.48 10.01
C LEU A 101 -4.40 -4.08 10.25
N ILE A 102 -5.12 -3.02 9.88
CA ILE A 102 -4.69 -1.64 10.10
C ILE A 102 -4.56 -1.35 11.60
N GLN A 103 -5.52 -1.77 12.42
CA GLN A 103 -5.44 -1.61 13.88
C GLN A 103 -4.23 -2.31 14.48
N GLN A 104 -3.92 -3.53 14.02
CA GLN A 104 -2.71 -4.23 14.43
C GLN A 104 -1.44 -3.49 13.98
N PHE A 105 -1.45 -2.92 12.78
CA PHE A 105 -0.32 -2.16 12.24
C PHE A 105 -0.09 -0.87 13.02
N ASP A 106 -1.16 -0.14 13.34
CA ASP A 106 -1.11 1.06 14.17
C ASP A 106 -0.55 0.76 15.57
N LYS A 107 -0.99 -0.36 16.16
CA LYS A 107 -0.46 -0.81 17.45
C LYS A 107 1.04 -1.12 17.36
N ALA A 108 1.45 -1.90 16.36
CA ALA A 108 2.86 -2.24 16.15
C ALA A 108 3.73 -0.99 15.90
N THR A 109 3.18 0.02 15.20
CA THR A 109 3.84 1.32 14.99
C THR A 109 4.08 2.04 16.31
N LYS A 110 3.07 2.10 17.19
CA LYS A 110 3.19 2.73 18.52
C LYS A 110 4.17 2.00 19.45
N GLU A 111 4.24 0.68 19.33
CA GLU A 111 5.14 -0.17 20.11
C GLU A 111 6.56 -0.26 19.52
N ASN A 112 6.81 0.35 18.35
CA ASN A 112 8.05 0.22 17.57
C ASN A 112 8.42 -1.26 17.23
N ASP A 113 7.42 -2.14 17.09
CA ASP A 113 7.66 -3.52 16.68
C ASP A 113 7.85 -3.61 15.15
N MET A 114 9.09 -3.38 14.72
CA MET A 114 9.50 -3.41 13.32
C MET A 114 9.22 -4.76 12.63
N ARG A 115 9.27 -5.88 13.37
CA ARG A 115 9.04 -7.21 12.78
C ARG A 115 7.56 -7.40 12.47
N GLN A 116 6.70 -6.99 13.41
CA GLN A 116 5.27 -7.05 13.22
C GLN A 116 4.80 -6.05 12.16
N MET A 117 5.34 -4.82 12.15
CA MET A 117 5.06 -3.82 11.10
C MET A 117 5.40 -4.37 9.72
N LYS A 118 6.57 -4.99 9.55
CA LYS A 118 6.97 -5.61 8.27
C LYS A 118 6.00 -6.71 7.84
N THR A 119 5.68 -7.63 8.75
CA THR A 119 4.76 -8.75 8.45
C THR A 119 3.38 -8.24 8.05
N LEU A 120 2.85 -7.25 8.75
CA LEU A 120 1.54 -6.66 8.45
C LEU A 120 1.56 -5.84 7.16
N ALA A 121 2.66 -5.13 6.87
CA ALA A 121 2.83 -4.42 5.61
C ALA A 121 2.90 -5.38 4.41
N GLU A 122 3.54 -6.55 4.55
CA GLU A 122 3.52 -7.62 3.54
C GLU A 122 2.10 -8.15 3.29
N ILE A 123 1.34 -8.45 4.35
CA ILE A 123 -0.04 -8.93 4.23
C ILE A 123 -0.94 -7.87 3.57
N LEU A 124 -0.86 -6.62 4.02
CA LEU A 124 -1.64 -5.51 3.47
C LEU A 124 -1.24 -5.19 2.02
N PHE A 125 0.04 -5.36 1.67
CA PHE A 125 0.50 -5.21 0.30
C PHE A 125 -0.14 -6.23 -0.65
N GLU A 126 -0.19 -7.50 -0.25
CA GLU A 126 -0.85 -8.55 -1.04
C GLU A 126 -2.37 -8.32 -1.12
N TYR A 127 -2.98 -7.80 -0.04
CA TYR A 127 -4.41 -7.52 0.04
C TYR A 127 -4.87 -6.35 -0.84
N ASN A 128 -4.31 -5.15 -0.68
CA ASN A 128 -4.78 -3.92 -1.33
C ASN A 128 -3.68 -3.08 -1.99
N GLY A 129 -2.46 -3.63 -2.13
CA GLY A 129 -1.31 -2.89 -2.63
C GLY A 129 -0.59 -2.03 -1.58
N GLY A 130 -0.95 -2.13 -0.31
CA GLY A 130 -0.26 -1.47 0.81
C GLY A 130 -0.71 -0.03 1.05
N THR A 131 -1.72 0.44 0.32
CA THR A 131 -2.22 1.83 0.43
C THR A 131 -2.67 2.15 1.84
N SER A 132 -3.42 1.25 2.49
CA SER A 132 -3.98 1.53 3.80
C SER A 132 -2.94 1.57 4.93
N CYS A 133 -1.91 0.71 4.93
CA CYS A 133 -0.83 0.79 5.92
C CYS A 133 0.09 1.98 5.71
N ILE A 134 0.38 2.35 4.45
CA ILE A 134 1.17 3.56 4.14
C ILE A 134 0.43 4.79 4.67
N GLN A 135 -0.88 4.89 4.38
CA GLN A 135 -1.72 5.97 4.91
C GLN A 135 -1.71 6.00 6.44
N ALA A 136 -1.94 4.85 7.09
CA ALA A 136 -1.94 4.73 8.54
C ALA A 136 -0.60 5.16 9.16
N TYR A 137 0.53 4.73 8.59
CA TYR A 137 1.88 5.08 9.04
C TYR A 137 2.11 6.59 9.06
N PHE A 138 1.84 7.27 7.93
CA PHE A 138 2.10 8.71 7.81
C PHE A 138 1.07 9.58 8.50
N ASN A 139 -0.20 9.15 8.62
CA ASN A 139 -1.23 9.92 9.32
C ASN A 139 -0.92 10.09 10.83
N GLN A 140 -0.10 9.21 11.42
CA GLN A 140 0.34 9.33 12.82
C GLN A 140 1.41 10.43 13.02
N LYS A 141 2.06 10.92 11.96
CA LYS A 141 3.16 11.88 12.07
C LYS A 141 2.61 13.28 12.28
N GLU A 142 2.86 13.83 13.47
CA GLU A 142 2.38 15.15 13.88
C GLU A 142 2.83 16.26 12.92
N PHE A 143 4.08 16.23 12.46
CA PHE A 143 4.60 17.20 11.48
C PHE A 143 3.75 17.26 10.19
N LEU A 144 3.37 16.12 9.60
CA LEU A 144 2.52 16.14 8.40
C LEU A 144 1.16 16.78 8.72
N ASN A 145 0.59 16.49 9.88
CA ASN A 145 -0.67 17.09 10.33
C ASN A 145 -0.53 18.59 10.65
N GLU A 146 0.61 19.04 11.14
CA GLU A 146 0.91 20.44 11.45
C GLU A 146 1.23 21.25 10.20
N ALA A 147 2.00 20.72 9.25
CA ALA A 147 2.21 21.29 7.93
C ALA A 147 0.88 21.51 7.19
N ILE A 148 -0.09 20.60 7.39
CA ILE A 148 -1.47 20.75 6.90
C ILE A 148 -2.24 21.86 7.66
N LYS A 149 -1.97 22.07 8.95
CA LYS A 149 -2.63 23.06 9.83
C LYS A 149 -2.00 24.46 9.82
N MET A 150 -0.76 24.61 9.36
CA MET A 150 -0.08 25.92 9.19
C MET A 150 -0.75 26.81 8.12
N THR A 151 -1.93 26.40 7.60
CA THR A 151 -2.92 27.25 6.94
C THR A 151 -3.31 28.44 7.81
N PRO A 152 -3.07 29.70 7.39
CA PRO A 152 -3.79 30.82 7.97
C PRO A 152 -5.26 30.74 7.56
N LYS A 153 -6.16 30.88 8.53
CA LYS A 153 -7.59 31.22 8.32
C LYS A 153 -7.80 32.67 7.84
N GLU A 154 -6.74 33.34 7.43
CA GLU A 154 -6.80 34.72 6.99
C GLU A 154 -6.81 34.72 5.47
N SER A 155 -8.02 34.84 4.93
CA SER A 155 -8.24 35.41 3.61
C SER A 155 -7.39 36.66 3.48
N ILE A 156 -6.32 36.57 2.68
CA ILE A 156 -5.60 37.74 2.22
C ILE A 156 -6.64 38.54 1.44
N HIS A 157 -7.10 39.66 2.03
CA HIS A 157 -7.85 40.67 1.29
C HIS A 157 -6.92 41.15 0.18
N PHE A 158 -7.13 40.66 -1.05
CA PHE A 158 -6.56 41.29 -2.21
C PHE A 158 -7.20 42.67 -2.31
N ASN A 159 -6.47 43.69 -1.87
CA ASN A 159 -6.86 45.07 -2.09
C ASN A 159 -6.73 45.29 -3.61
N ASP A 160 -7.86 45.32 -4.30
CA ASP A 160 -8.00 45.44 -5.76
C ASP A 160 -7.70 46.88 -6.24
N GLY A 161 -6.58 47.43 -5.78
CA GLY A 161 -6.18 48.80 -6.05
C GLY A 161 -4.68 48.89 -6.25
N GLN A 162 -4.28 49.02 -7.52
CA GLN A 162 -2.92 49.33 -8.01
C GLN A 162 -1.98 48.11 -8.17
N ARG A 163 -2.21 47.28 -9.19
CA ARG A 163 -1.12 46.48 -9.79
C ARG A 163 -0.19 47.41 -10.57
N GLN A 164 0.90 47.85 -9.96
CA GLN A 164 2.02 48.41 -10.70
C GLN A 164 2.81 47.26 -11.35
N PRO A 165 3.22 47.36 -12.64
CA PRO A 165 4.05 46.35 -13.26
C PRO A 165 5.41 46.35 -12.56
N ILE A 166 5.74 45.24 -11.90
CA ILE A 166 7.07 45.02 -11.31
C ILE A 166 8.05 44.82 -12.48
N PRO A 167 9.14 45.62 -12.59
CA PRO A 167 10.18 45.36 -13.57
C PRO A 167 10.82 44.00 -13.30
N ILE A 168 10.79 43.10 -14.29
CA ILE A 168 11.46 41.80 -14.21
C ILE A 168 12.97 42.05 -14.37
N GLU A 169 13.65 42.34 -13.27
CA GLU A 169 15.12 42.30 -13.24
C GLU A 169 15.58 40.83 -13.21
N LEU A 170 16.02 40.31 -14.35
CA LEU A 170 16.50 38.92 -14.56
C LEU A 170 17.66 38.46 -13.64
N ASN A 171 18.16 39.34 -12.76
CA ASN A 171 19.31 39.09 -11.89
C ASN A 171 18.96 39.03 -10.40
N GLN A 172 17.69 39.18 -10.03
CA GLN A 172 17.25 38.91 -8.66
C GLN A 172 16.85 37.44 -8.62
N THR A 173 17.68 36.57 -8.03
CA THR A 173 17.21 35.26 -7.59
C THR A 173 16.05 35.53 -6.63
N GLU A 174 14.83 35.31 -7.12
CA GLU A 174 13.60 35.47 -6.35
C GLU A 174 13.82 34.82 -4.99
N LYS A 175 13.77 35.61 -3.93
CA LYS A 175 13.93 35.08 -2.57
C LYS A 175 12.82 34.04 -2.40
N THR A 176 13.20 32.76 -2.36
CA THR A 176 12.28 31.66 -2.08
C THR A 176 11.52 31.99 -0.80
N ASP A 177 10.20 31.82 -0.83
CA ASP A 177 9.34 32.12 0.32
C ASP A 177 9.91 31.40 1.57
N PRO A 178 10.26 32.12 2.65
CA PRO A 178 10.80 31.52 3.88
C PRO A 178 9.93 30.40 4.46
N ARG A 179 8.62 30.43 4.20
CA ARG A 179 7.68 29.38 4.63
C ARG A 179 7.85 28.09 3.83
N LEU A 180 8.09 28.20 2.52
CA LEU A 180 8.35 27.05 1.67
C LEU A 180 9.70 26.41 2.02
N GLU A 181 10.70 27.24 2.34
CA GLU A 181 12.02 26.77 2.80
C GLU A 181 11.92 26.02 4.13
N MET A 182 11.11 26.54 5.08
CA MET A 182 10.84 25.88 6.36
C MET A 182 10.12 24.54 6.16
N LEU A 183 9.06 24.51 5.34
CA LEU A 183 8.34 23.28 5.01
C LEU A 183 9.26 22.23 4.37
N TYR A 184 10.09 22.64 3.40
CA TYR A 184 11.04 21.75 2.74
C TYR A 184 12.05 21.18 3.73
N ARG A 185 12.60 22.03 4.61
CA ARG A 185 13.54 21.61 5.66
C ARG A 185 12.90 20.59 6.61
N GLU A 186 11.70 20.87 7.11
CA GLU A 186 11.02 19.97 8.06
C GLU A 186 10.62 18.65 7.38
N ALA A 187 10.13 18.70 6.14
CA ALA A 187 9.83 17.52 5.35
C ALA A 187 11.07 16.65 5.11
N LYS A 188 12.22 17.28 4.82
CA LYS A 188 13.48 16.58 4.64
C LYS A 188 13.94 15.88 5.91
N LEU A 189 13.89 16.57 7.05
CA LEU A 189 14.27 15.99 8.35
C LEU A 189 13.37 14.80 8.71
N ALA A 190 12.05 14.95 8.58
CA ALA A 190 11.10 13.86 8.84
C ALA A 190 11.36 12.64 7.95
N LEU A 191 11.70 12.86 6.67
CA LEU A 191 12.03 11.78 5.75
C LEU A 191 13.34 11.10 6.11
N GLU A 192 14.38 11.85 6.49
CA GLU A 192 15.68 11.29 6.89
C GLU A 192 15.57 10.39 8.12
N GLU A 193 14.72 10.75 9.09
CA GLU A 193 14.43 9.94 10.27
C GLU A 193 13.73 8.62 9.92
N ASP A 194 12.71 8.69 9.06
CA ASP A 194 11.85 7.54 8.74
C ASP A 194 12.36 6.68 7.58
N LEU A 195 13.33 7.15 6.77
CA LEU A 195 13.76 6.46 5.55
C LEU A 195 14.24 5.03 5.84
N SER A 196 15.02 4.84 6.90
CA SER A 196 15.51 3.51 7.29
C SER A 196 14.37 2.57 7.70
N ILE A 197 13.34 3.12 8.37
CA ILE A 197 12.14 2.39 8.78
C ILE A 197 11.35 1.98 7.54
N ILE A 198 11.06 2.94 6.66
CA ILE A 198 10.30 2.75 5.42
C ILE A 198 10.95 1.66 4.55
N GLN A 199 12.27 1.70 4.38
CA GLN A 199 13.02 0.69 3.62
C GLN A 199 12.98 -0.70 4.26
N SER A 200 12.83 -0.77 5.58
CA SER A 200 12.85 -2.03 6.32
C SER A 200 11.47 -2.71 6.38
N ILE A 201 10.39 -1.93 6.49
CA ILE A 201 9.03 -2.45 6.73
C ILE A 201 8.22 -2.63 5.45
N PHE A 202 8.34 -1.73 4.45
CA PHE A 202 7.45 -1.75 3.30
C PHE A 202 8.02 -2.61 2.16
N PRO A 203 7.23 -3.51 1.56
CA PRO A 203 7.66 -4.31 0.41
C PRO A 203 8.07 -3.46 -0.80
N ARG A 204 7.47 -2.27 -0.96
CA ARG A 204 7.80 -1.28 -1.98
C ARG A 204 7.99 0.11 -1.36
N PRO A 205 9.21 0.44 -0.91
CA PRO A 205 9.51 1.72 -0.27
C PRO A 205 9.19 2.93 -1.15
N SER A 206 9.35 2.81 -2.48
CA SER A 206 9.07 3.87 -3.43
C SER A 206 7.62 4.37 -3.37
N MET A 207 6.65 3.48 -3.14
CA MET A 207 5.23 3.86 -3.03
C MET A 207 4.96 4.68 -1.76
N ALA A 208 5.63 4.34 -0.65
CA ALA A 208 5.53 5.09 0.59
C ALA A 208 6.14 6.50 0.46
N LEU A 209 7.28 6.61 -0.22
CA LEU A 209 7.93 7.90 -0.52
C LEU A 209 7.08 8.76 -1.47
N GLU A 210 6.50 8.15 -2.50
CA GLU A 210 5.58 8.83 -3.41
C GLU A 210 4.38 9.41 -2.65
N TYR A 211 3.75 8.60 -1.80
CA TYR A 211 2.63 9.05 -0.96
C TYR A 211 3.04 10.19 -0.02
N PHE A 212 4.22 10.10 0.62
CA PHE A 212 4.75 11.15 1.49
C PHE A 212 4.93 12.48 0.74
N ILE A 213 5.58 12.44 -0.43
CA ILE A 213 5.79 13.60 -1.28
C ILE A 213 4.44 14.18 -1.72
N GLN A 214 3.53 13.35 -2.23
CA GLN A 214 2.18 13.78 -2.60
C GLN A 214 1.48 14.49 -1.43
N ARG A 215 1.56 13.93 -0.21
CA ARG A 215 0.94 14.53 0.97
C ARG A 215 1.56 15.87 1.39
N ILE A 216 2.88 16.03 1.23
CA ILE A 216 3.53 17.32 1.47
C ILE A 216 3.07 18.37 0.46
N PHE A 217 2.87 18.00 -0.81
CA PHE A 217 2.55 18.96 -1.88
C PHE A 217 1.03 19.19 -2.08
N GLU A 218 0.17 18.26 -1.68
CA GLU A 218 -1.30 18.39 -1.84
C GLU A 218 -1.89 19.62 -1.14
N HIS A 219 -1.29 20.09 -0.05
CA HIS A 219 -1.80 21.21 0.75
C HIS A 219 -1.20 22.58 0.38
N PRO A 220 0.13 22.75 0.24
CA PRO A 220 0.73 24.00 -0.20
C PRO A 220 0.32 24.37 -1.63
N VAL A 221 0.22 23.41 -2.56
CA VAL A 221 -0.12 23.70 -3.97
C VAL A 221 -1.55 24.22 -4.12
N LYS A 222 -2.50 23.73 -3.31
CA LYS A 222 -3.86 24.28 -3.25
C LYS A 222 -3.90 25.73 -2.73
N LEU A 223 -2.89 26.18 -1.98
CA LEU A 223 -2.76 27.56 -1.50
C LEU A 223 -2.05 28.46 -2.52
N PHE A 224 -1.06 27.97 -3.25
CA PHE A 224 -0.27 28.77 -4.20
C PHE A 224 -0.89 28.87 -5.61
N ILE A 225 -1.75 27.91 -6.02
CA ILE A 225 -2.38 27.90 -7.35
C ILE A 225 -3.78 28.56 -7.35
N ILE A 226 -4.37 28.84 -6.19
CA ILE A 226 -5.57 29.71 -6.10
C ILE A 226 -5.08 31.17 -6.00
N LEU A 227 -4.60 31.69 -7.13
CA LEU A 227 -4.35 33.10 -7.40
C LEU A 227 -5.21 33.53 -8.59
#